data_AF-L8JQS4-F1
#
_entry.id   AF-L8JQS4-F1
#
_cell.length_a   1.000
_cell.length_b   1.000
_cell.length_c   1.000
_cell.angle_alpha   90.00
_cell.angle_beta   90.00
_cell.angle_gamma   90.00
#
_symmetry.space_group_name_H-M   'P 1'
#
loop_
_entity.id
_entity.type
_entity.pdbx_description
1 polymer ?
#
loop_
_entity_poly.entity_id
_entity_poly.type
_entity_poly.pdbx_seq_one_letter_code
_entity_poly.pdbx_strand_id
1 'polypeptide(L)'
;MLAVGFLLLWSCEKDYVPKPKGYNRFILPAHEYQPLPDTLPYQFEYSKHARLLKDTSWISDRYWVEIYYPQIKANVHVTYKQVNSLDSLKDYLNDAYFLTAKHQIKAYAIDEAISTTPSGKAVVFAELEGEVPSQFQFFTTDSTENFLRGALYFNTRVQNDSLKPAIEYVKIDIVHMMNTLEWTNSDSEKN
;
A
#
# COMPACT_ATOMS: atom_id res chain seq x y z
N MET A 1 -82.17 -17.31 4.28
CA MET A 1 -81.38 -16.09 4.53
C MET A 1 -79.93 -16.53 4.71
N LEU A 2 -79.09 -16.33 3.70
CA LEU A 2 -77.69 -16.77 3.69
C LEU A 2 -76.87 -15.95 4.71
N ALA A 3 -76.15 -16.61 5.61
CA ALA A 3 -75.12 -16.00 6.43
C ALA A 3 -73.76 -16.23 5.73
N VAL A 4 -73.22 -15.18 5.12
CA VAL A 4 -71.89 -15.17 4.50
C VAL A 4 -70.88 -14.81 5.59
N GLY A 5 -70.05 -15.79 5.99
CA GLY A 5 -68.95 -15.61 6.93
C GLY A 5 -67.75 -14.96 6.27
N PHE A 6 -67.32 -13.81 6.80
CA PHE A 6 -66.16 -13.05 6.34
C PHE A 6 -64.89 -13.55 7.08
N LEU A 7 -64.04 -14.30 6.39
CA LEU A 7 -62.73 -14.75 6.89
C LEU A 7 -61.67 -13.68 6.60
N LEU A 8 -61.29 -12.92 7.64
CA LEU A 8 -60.14 -12.00 7.60
C LEU A 8 -58.85 -12.82 7.75
N LEU A 9 -58.10 -12.98 6.66
CA LEU A 9 -56.74 -13.52 6.70
C LEU A 9 -55.77 -12.39 7.04
N TRP A 10 -55.34 -12.34 8.30
CA TRP A 10 -54.19 -11.52 8.72
C TRP A 10 -52.91 -12.16 8.20
N SER A 11 -52.33 -11.59 7.13
CA SER A 11 -50.95 -11.88 6.73
C SER A 11 -50.01 -11.05 7.60
N CYS A 12 -49.21 -11.72 8.43
CA CYS A 12 -48.12 -11.09 9.17
C CYS A 12 -46.90 -11.09 8.24
N GLU A 13 -46.67 -9.97 7.57
CA GLU A 13 -45.50 -9.74 6.73
C GLU A 13 -44.29 -9.62 7.66
N LYS A 14 -43.52 -10.70 7.79
CA LYS A 14 -42.26 -10.68 8.53
C LYS A 14 -41.26 -9.93 7.66
N ASP A 15 -40.99 -8.68 8.01
CA ASP A 15 -39.87 -7.90 7.49
C ASP A 15 -38.58 -8.70 7.72
N TYR A 16 -38.15 -9.40 6.66
CA TYR A 16 -36.90 -10.13 6.67
C TYR A 16 -35.78 -9.11 6.52
N VAL A 17 -35.23 -8.64 7.65
CA VAL A 17 -34.01 -7.85 7.66
C VAL A 17 -32.84 -8.80 7.39
N PRO A 18 -32.18 -8.75 6.21
CA PRO A 18 -31.05 -9.61 5.94
C PRO A 18 -29.94 -9.30 6.95
N LYS A 19 -29.40 -10.35 7.58
CA LYS A 19 -28.25 -10.20 8.48
C LYS A 19 -27.12 -9.51 7.72
N PRO A 20 -26.44 -8.51 8.31
CA PRO A 20 -25.30 -7.86 7.66
C PRO A 20 -24.29 -8.95 7.28
N LYS A 21 -23.81 -8.91 6.03
CA LYS A 21 -22.80 -9.85 5.55
C LYS A 21 -21.57 -9.71 6.45
N GLY A 22 -21.23 -10.77 7.18
CA GLY A 22 -20.02 -10.81 7.97
C GLY A 22 -18.82 -10.77 7.03
N TYR A 23 -18.16 -9.63 6.93
CA TYR A 23 -16.91 -9.51 6.20
C TYR A 23 -15.84 -10.36 6.88
N ASN A 24 -14.93 -10.93 6.08
CA ASN A 24 -13.78 -11.68 6.61
C ASN A 24 -12.96 -10.75 7.49
N ARG A 25 -13.00 -10.96 8.81
CA ARG A 25 -12.11 -10.25 9.74
C ARG A 25 -10.71 -10.81 9.52
N PHE A 26 -9.78 -9.96 9.10
CA PHE A 26 -8.37 -10.31 9.11
C PHE A 26 -7.94 -10.56 10.56
N ILE A 27 -7.42 -11.75 10.84
CA ILE A 27 -6.68 -11.99 12.08
C ILE A 27 -5.26 -11.53 11.78
N LEU A 28 -4.96 -10.29 12.17
CA LEU A 28 -3.67 -9.67 11.94
C LEU A 28 -2.73 -10.04 13.09
N PRO A 29 -1.53 -10.58 12.80
CA PRO A 29 -0.56 -10.88 13.84
C PRO A 29 0.01 -9.59 14.45
N ALA A 30 0.76 -9.71 15.54
CA ALA A 30 1.51 -8.57 16.06
C ALA A 30 2.63 -8.20 15.08
N HIS A 31 2.92 -6.90 14.98
CA HIS A 31 4.01 -6.39 14.15
C HIS A 31 5.36 -6.93 14.63
N GLU A 32 6.10 -7.54 13.73
CA GLU A 32 7.47 -8.01 13.96
C GLU A 32 8.28 -7.77 12.70
N TYR A 33 9.52 -7.32 12.86
CA TYR A 33 10.35 -6.87 11.76
C TYR A 33 11.63 -7.68 11.62
N GLN A 34 12.16 -7.71 10.40
CA GLN A 34 13.44 -8.31 10.05
C GLN A 34 14.15 -7.43 8.99
N PRO A 35 15.49 -7.38 8.99
CA PRO A 35 16.25 -6.59 8.01
C PRO A 35 16.18 -7.21 6.61
N LEU A 36 16.33 -6.36 5.59
CA LEU A 36 16.60 -6.80 4.22
C LEU A 36 17.96 -7.51 4.11
N PRO A 37 18.17 -8.34 3.07
CA PRO A 37 19.50 -8.85 2.72
C PRO A 37 20.43 -7.72 2.26
N ASP A 38 21.72 -7.80 2.62
CA ASP A 38 22.77 -6.80 2.32
C ASP A 38 23.20 -6.73 0.83
N THR A 39 22.29 -7.03 -0.10
CA THR A 39 22.55 -7.07 -1.56
C THR A 39 21.98 -5.87 -2.31
N LEU A 40 21.34 -4.94 -1.61
CA LEU A 40 20.60 -3.81 -2.18
C LEU A 40 21.31 -2.48 -1.84
N PRO A 41 21.18 -1.44 -2.68
CA PRO A 41 21.76 -0.11 -2.41
C PRO A 41 21.00 0.66 -1.31
N TYR A 42 20.03 0.02 -0.67
CA TYR A 42 19.26 0.54 0.44
C TYR A 42 18.99 -0.60 1.42
N GLN A 43 18.83 -0.25 2.69
CA GLN A 43 18.53 -1.17 3.77
C GLN A 43 17.34 -0.64 4.56
N PHE A 44 16.41 -1.53 4.90
CA PHE A 44 15.30 -1.24 5.81
C PHE A 44 14.84 -2.54 6.48
N GLU A 45 14.02 -2.40 7.51
CA GLU A 45 13.32 -3.53 8.10
C GLU A 45 11.92 -3.68 7.51
N TYR A 46 11.49 -4.93 7.31
CA TYR A 46 10.16 -5.28 6.81
C TYR A 46 9.50 -6.36 7.66
N SER A 47 8.18 -6.52 7.51
CA SER A 47 7.38 -7.44 8.31
C SER A 47 7.85 -8.90 8.18
N LYS A 48 8.04 -9.61 9.29
CA LYS A 48 8.28 -11.07 9.30
C LYS A 48 7.10 -11.86 8.74
N HIS A 49 5.92 -11.26 8.73
CA HIS A 49 4.70 -11.82 8.16
C HIS A 49 4.58 -11.61 6.65
N ALA A 50 5.57 -10.94 6.05
CA ALA A 50 5.69 -10.73 4.62
C ALA A 50 6.85 -11.54 4.01
N ARG A 51 6.77 -11.72 2.69
CA ARG A 51 7.79 -12.36 1.88
C ARG A 51 8.46 -11.31 1.00
N LEU A 52 9.78 -11.27 1.06
CA LEU A 52 10.57 -10.52 0.09
C LEU A 52 10.61 -11.31 -1.23
N LEU A 53 10.05 -10.73 -2.27
CA LEU A 53 10.07 -11.27 -3.63
C LEU A 53 10.86 -10.32 -4.53
N LYS A 54 11.50 -10.87 -5.55
CA LYS A 54 12.05 -10.07 -6.64
C LYS A 54 10.89 -9.60 -7.50
N ASP A 55 10.93 -8.34 -7.96
CA ASP A 55 9.97 -7.88 -8.95
C ASP A 55 10.13 -8.70 -10.24
N THR A 56 9.08 -9.41 -10.63
CA THR A 56 9.04 -10.27 -11.83
C THR A 56 8.41 -9.59 -13.03
N SER A 57 8.09 -8.30 -12.91
CA SER A 57 7.53 -7.50 -13.99
C SER A 57 8.50 -7.41 -15.17
N TRP A 58 7.94 -7.29 -16.38
CA TRP A 58 8.71 -7.16 -17.61
C TRP A 58 9.57 -5.87 -17.66
N ILE A 59 9.17 -4.83 -16.92
CA ILE A 59 9.98 -3.67 -16.54
C ILE A 59 10.37 -3.88 -15.08
N SER A 60 11.42 -4.64 -14.80
CA SER A 60 11.94 -4.81 -13.44
C SER A 60 13.42 -4.44 -13.46
N ASP A 61 13.81 -3.51 -12.58
CA ASP A 61 15.22 -3.19 -12.34
C ASP A 61 15.80 -4.17 -11.31
N ARG A 62 17.12 -4.35 -11.33
CA ARG A 62 17.86 -5.24 -10.42
C ARG A 62 17.52 -5.00 -8.95
N TYR A 63 17.27 -3.75 -8.58
CA TYR A 63 17.05 -3.33 -7.19
C TYR A 63 15.58 -3.12 -6.82
N TRP A 64 14.65 -3.59 -7.66
CA TRP A 64 13.22 -3.54 -7.37
C TRP A 64 12.78 -4.80 -6.65
N VAL A 65 12.01 -4.61 -5.58
CA VAL A 65 11.54 -5.69 -4.72
C VAL A 65 10.05 -5.56 -4.44
N GLU A 66 9.42 -6.68 -4.12
CA GLU A 66 8.05 -6.74 -3.67
C GLU A 66 7.99 -7.32 -2.26
N ILE A 67 7.33 -6.61 -1.35
CA ILE A 67 7.02 -7.12 0.00
C ILE A 67 5.59 -7.66 -0.03
N TYR A 68 5.46 -8.98 -0.18
CA TYR A 68 4.16 -9.65 -0.29
C TYR A 68 3.65 -10.14 1.06
N TYR A 69 2.44 -9.73 1.44
CA TYR A 69 1.73 -10.19 2.63
C TYR A 69 0.70 -11.28 2.27
N PRO A 70 0.99 -12.58 2.50
CA PRO A 70 0.14 -13.66 2.01
C PRO A 70 -1.24 -13.73 2.68
N GLN A 71 -1.32 -13.36 3.97
CA GLN A 71 -2.55 -13.45 4.75
C GLN A 71 -3.62 -12.43 4.32
N ILE A 72 -3.17 -11.24 3.92
CA ILE A 72 -4.04 -10.13 3.49
C ILE A 72 -4.04 -9.93 1.96
N LYS A 73 -3.24 -10.72 1.23
CA LYS A 73 -3.09 -10.68 -0.24
C LYS A 73 -2.73 -9.28 -0.75
N ALA A 74 -1.80 -8.63 -0.07
CA ALA A 74 -1.33 -7.28 -0.38
C ALA A 74 0.15 -7.29 -0.77
N ASN A 75 0.51 -6.44 -1.72
CA ASN A 75 1.86 -6.27 -2.24
C ASN A 75 2.30 -4.82 -2.01
N VAL A 76 3.44 -4.61 -1.36
CA VAL A 76 4.14 -3.32 -1.41
C VAL A 76 5.22 -3.44 -2.46
N HIS A 77 5.03 -2.77 -3.59
CA HIS A 77 6.06 -2.68 -4.62
C HIS A 77 7.04 -1.58 -4.20
N VAL A 78 8.33 -1.89 -4.21
CA VAL A 78 9.42 -0.95 -3.89
C VAL A 78 10.32 -0.84 -5.09
N THR A 79 10.38 0.36 -5.66
CA THR A 79 11.20 0.71 -6.80
C THR A 79 12.32 1.64 -6.38
N TYR A 80 13.52 1.37 -6.87
CA TYR A 80 14.72 2.16 -6.64
C TYR A 80 15.24 2.68 -7.98
N LYS A 81 15.64 3.95 -8.01
CA LYS A 81 16.31 4.57 -9.14
C LYS A 81 17.52 5.34 -8.64
N GLN A 82 18.64 5.20 -9.34
CA GLN A 82 19.81 6.04 -9.10
C GLN A 82 19.61 7.42 -9.73
N VAL A 83 19.82 8.46 -8.94
CA VAL A 83 19.80 9.86 -9.40
C VAL A 83 21.16 10.18 -10.00
N ASN A 84 21.18 10.51 -11.30
CA ASN A 84 22.41 10.80 -12.04
C ASN A 84 22.57 12.29 -12.36
N SER A 85 21.47 13.05 -12.29
CA SER A 85 21.42 14.48 -12.57
C SER A 85 20.19 15.12 -11.95
N LEU A 86 20.21 16.46 -11.81
CA LEU A 86 19.04 17.21 -11.35
C LEU A 86 17.82 17.01 -12.26
N ASP A 87 18.03 16.84 -13.57
CA ASP A 87 16.94 16.57 -14.51
C ASP A 87 16.35 15.17 -14.30
N SER A 88 17.18 14.16 -14.03
CA SER A 88 16.67 12.82 -13.67
C SER A 88 15.86 12.84 -12.37
N LEU A 89 16.28 13.62 -11.37
CA LEU A 89 15.53 13.79 -10.13
C LEU A 89 14.17 14.44 -10.39
N LYS A 90 14.13 15.51 -11.20
CA LYS A 90 12.88 16.17 -11.59
C LYS A 90 11.95 15.21 -12.32
N ASP A 91 12.48 14.41 -13.25
CA ASP A 91 11.69 13.41 -13.96
C ASP A 91 11.13 12.35 -13.02
N TYR A 92 11.90 11.89 -12.04
CA TYR A 92 11.43 10.89 -11.06
C TYR A 92 10.38 11.46 -10.11
N LEU A 93 10.54 12.71 -9.67
CA LEU A 93 9.55 13.42 -8.87
C LEU A 93 8.28 13.63 -9.70
N ASN A 94 8.41 14.11 -10.94
CA ASN A 94 7.29 14.30 -11.86
C ASN A 94 6.56 12.99 -12.13
N ASP A 95 7.27 11.88 -12.34
CA ASP A 95 6.68 10.54 -12.49
C ASP A 95 5.93 10.12 -11.23
N ALA A 96 6.52 10.32 -10.05
CA ALA A 96 5.88 9.99 -8.78
C ALA A 96 4.58 10.79 -8.60
N TYR A 97 4.66 12.12 -8.77
CA TYR A 97 3.51 13.02 -8.71
C TYR A 97 2.48 12.74 -9.80
N PHE A 98 2.91 12.46 -11.03
CA PHE A 98 2.01 12.16 -12.16
C PHE A 98 1.30 10.82 -11.97
N LEU A 99 1.96 9.79 -11.46
CA LEU A 99 1.33 8.52 -11.14
C LEU A 99 0.31 8.66 -10.01
N THR A 100 0.63 9.45 -8.97
CA THR A 100 -0.34 9.81 -7.93
C THR A 100 -1.51 10.61 -8.53
N ALA A 101 -1.22 11.55 -9.43
CA ALA A 101 -2.23 12.39 -10.10
C ALA A 101 -3.12 11.63 -11.09
N LYS A 102 -2.62 10.64 -11.83
CA LYS A 102 -3.42 9.85 -12.79
C LYS A 102 -4.49 9.01 -12.10
N HIS A 103 -4.29 8.69 -10.82
CA HIS A 103 -5.32 8.08 -9.98
C HIS A 103 -6.39 9.06 -9.47
N GLN A 104 -6.20 10.39 -9.60
CA GLN A 104 -7.20 11.42 -9.28
C GLN A 104 -8.51 11.25 -10.04
N ILE A 105 -8.48 10.64 -11.24
CA ILE A 105 -9.69 10.45 -12.05
C ILE A 105 -10.65 9.42 -11.40
N LYS A 106 -10.14 8.54 -10.52
CA LYS A 106 -10.93 7.48 -9.85
C LYS A 106 -10.94 7.57 -8.31
N ALA A 107 -10.10 8.41 -7.73
CA ALA A 107 -10.05 8.62 -6.29
C ALA A 107 -11.18 9.56 -5.84
N TYR A 108 -11.82 9.25 -4.71
CA TYR A 108 -12.76 10.17 -4.06
C TYR A 108 -12.03 11.30 -3.32
N ALA A 109 -10.86 11.00 -2.75
CA ALA A 109 -10.01 11.94 -2.03
C ALA A 109 -8.53 11.53 -2.13
N ILE A 110 -7.63 12.51 -2.01
CA ILE A 110 -6.19 12.31 -1.85
C ILE A 110 -5.74 13.12 -0.64
N ASP A 111 -5.02 12.47 0.27
CA ASP A 111 -4.33 13.13 1.37
C ASP A 111 -2.82 12.96 1.19
N GLU A 112 -2.10 14.07 1.01
CA GLU A 112 -0.64 14.09 0.85
C GLU A 112 0.00 14.68 2.11
N ALA A 113 0.95 13.94 2.69
CA ALA A 113 1.67 14.35 3.88
C ALA A 113 3.17 14.21 3.69
N ILE A 114 3.91 15.21 4.16
CA ILE A 114 5.37 15.15 4.26
C ILE A 114 5.73 14.86 5.71
N SER A 115 6.53 13.82 5.94
CA SER A 115 7.06 13.47 7.25
C SER A 115 8.58 13.41 7.21
N THR A 116 9.19 13.53 8.39
CA THR A 116 10.64 13.36 8.58
C THR A 116 10.89 12.13 9.43
N THR A 117 11.72 11.21 8.94
CA THR A 117 12.10 10.01 9.70
C THR A 117 12.97 10.38 10.90
N PRO A 118 13.13 9.49 11.91
CA PRO A 118 14.07 9.71 13.01
C PRO A 118 15.51 9.93 12.55
N SER A 119 15.90 9.38 11.39
CA SER A 119 17.20 9.59 10.75
C SER A 119 17.29 10.88 9.91
N GLY A 120 16.25 11.72 9.92
CA GLY A 120 16.23 13.03 9.25
C GLY A 120 15.85 13.02 7.77
N LYS A 121 15.38 11.89 7.22
CA LYS A 121 15.01 11.76 5.81
C LYS A 121 13.59 12.28 5.58
N ALA A 122 13.39 13.09 4.54
CA ALA A 122 12.06 13.52 4.14
C ALA A 122 11.36 12.40 3.36
N VAL A 123 10.13 12.11 3.73
CA VAL A 123 9.28 11.10 3.08
C VAL A 123 7.95 11.73 2.75
N VAL A 124 7.52 11.57 1.51
CA VAL A 124 6.20 12.00 1.06
C VAL A 124 5.30 10.77 1.03
N PHE A 125 4.14 10.87 1.66
CA PHE A 125 3.09 9.86 1.65
C PHE A 125 1.87 10.41 0.93
N ALA A 126 1.19 9.56 0.15
CA ALA A 126 -0.07 9.89 -0.48
C ALA A 126 -1.07 8.75 -0.23
N GLU A 127 -2.18 9.07 0.42
CA GLU A 127 -3.32 8.18 0.61
C GLU A 127 -4.38 8.46 -0.44
N LEU A 128 -4.92 7.40 -1.05
CA LEU A 128 -5.95 7.51 -2.07
C LEU A 128 -7.18 6.71 -1.64
N GLU A 129 -8.31 7.39 -1.53
CA GLU A 129 -9.60 6.76 -1.23
C GLU A 129 -10.38 6.47 -2.53
N GLY A 130 -11.19 5.41 -2.56
CA GLY A 130 -12.00 5.03 -3.72
C GLY A 130 -11.50 3.83 -4.50
N GLU A 131 -12.07 3.57 -5.67
CA GLU A 131 -11.73 2.41 -6.52
C GLU A 131 -10.42 2.63 -7.29
N VAL A 132 -9.36 2.90 -6.54
CA VAL A 132 -8.00 3.10 -7.03
C VAL A 132 -7.20 1.80 -6.95
N PRO A 133 -6.24 1.59 -7.87
CA PRO A 133 -5.42 0.38 -7.86
C PRO A 133 -4.41 0.35 -6.69
N SER A 134 -4.04 1.50 -6.15
CA SER A 134 -3.15 1.63 -5.00
C SER A 134 -3.71 2.68 -4.04
N GLN A 135 -3.92 2.30 -2.78
CA GLN A 135 -4.51 3.16 -1.75
C GLN A 135 -3.46 3.92 -0.94
N PHE A 136 -2.20 3.49 -0.97
CA PHE A 136 -1.12 4.13 -0.24
C PHE A 136 0.15 4.15 -1.10
N GLN A 137 0.74 5.32 -1.28
CA GLN A 137 1.97 5.52 -2.03
C GLN A 137 2.94 6.35 -1.20
N PHE A 138 4.23 6.14 -1.43
CA PHE A 138 5.26 6.91 -0.76
C PHE A 138 6.51 7.03 -1.62
N PHE A 139 7.30 8.07 -1.39
CA PHE A 139 8.63 8.18 -1.96
C PHE A 139 9.57 9.01 -1.07
N THR A 140 10.86 8.80 -1.26
CA THR A 140 11.94 9.50 -0.54
C THR A 140 13.21 9.54 -1.39
N THR A 141 14.05 10.53 -1.14
CA THR A 141 15.31 10.73 -1.86
C THR A 141 16.31 11.49 -0.99
N ASP A 142 17.60 11.24 -1.19
CA ASP A 142 18.69 12.07 -0.66
C ASP A 142 19.00 13.29 -1.55
N SER A 143 18.25 13.48 -2.64
CA SER A 143 18.43 14.51 -3.68
C SER A 143 19.70 14.37 -4.54
N THR A 144 20.60 13.45 -4.24
CA THR A 144 21.91 13.34 -4.90
C THR A 144 22.07 12.05 -5.67
N GLU A 145 21.76 10.91 -5.06
CA GLU A 145 22.11 9.59 -5.60
C GLU A 145 20.95 8.59 -5.54
N ASN A 146 20.07 8.71 -4.55
CA ASN A 146 19.10 7.69 -4.22
C ASN A 146 17.68 8.23 -4.37
N PHE A 147 16.85 7.54 -5.14
CA PHE A 147 15.41 7.75 -5.20
C PHE A 147 14.69 6.42 -4.97
N LEU A 148 13.85 6.37 -3.92
CA LEU A 148 13.04 5.20 -3.59
C LEU A 148 11.56 5.59 -3.60
N ARG A 149 10.76 4.77 -4.25
CA ARG A 149 9.29 4.91 -4.29
C ARG A 149 8.66 3.57 -3.97
N GLY A 150 7.53 3.58 -3.28
CA GLY A 150 6.70 2.40 -3.16
C GLY A 150 5.21 2.67 -3.20
N ALA A 151 4.47 1.60 -3.44
CA ALA A 151 3.02 1.65 -3.57
C ALA A 151 2.39 0.33 -3.09
N LEU A 152 1.31 0.46 -2.32
CA LEU A 152 0.54 -0.64 -1.76
C LEU A 152 -0.61 -1.02 -2.69
N TYR A 153 -0.58 -2.27 -3.18
CA TYR A 153 -1.60 -2.86 -4.02
C TYR A 153 -2.27 -4.03 -3.30
N PHE A 154 -3.58 -4.19 -3.50
CA PHE A 154 -4.32 -5.39 -3.07
C PHE A 154 -4.66 -6.25 -4.28
N ASN A 155 -4.35 -7.54 -4.21
CA ASN A 155 -4.61 -8.49 -5.31
C ASN A 155 -6.09 -8.82 -5.48
N THR A 156 -6.95 -8.40 -4.56
CA THR A 156 -8.39 -8.66 -4.59
C THR A 156 -9.14 -7.44 -5.10
N ARG A 157 -9.92 -7.63 -6.18
CA ARG A 157 -10.82 -6.64 -6.79
C ARG A 157 -12.05 -6.28 -5.91
N VAL A 158 -11.91 -6.24 -4.59
CA VAL A 158 -13.02 -6.41 -3.64
C VAL A 158 -13.15 -5.22 -2.69
N GLN A 159 -14.31 -4.55 -2.78
CA GLN A 159 -14.93 -3.58 -1.85
C GLN A 159 -14.03 -2.94 -0.78
N ASN A 160 -13.71 -1.66 -1.02
CA ASN A 160 -12.89 -0.76 -0.21
C ASN A 160 -13.09 -0.89 1.32
N ASP A 161 -14.33 -0.96 1.77
CA ASP A 161 -14.67 -0.88 3.20
C ASP A 161 -14.17 -2.08 4.02
N SER A 162 -13.96 -3.23 3.39
CA SER A 162 -13.46 -4.43 4.08
C SER A 162 -11.94 -4.45 4.25
N LEU A 163 -11.22 -3.67 3.46
CA LEU A 163 -9.76 -3.68 3.43
C LEU A 163 -9.14 -2.73 4.45
N LYS A 164 -9.90 -1.79 5.01
CA LYS A 164 -9.41 -0.77 5.96
C LYS A 164 -8.48 -1.34 7.05
N PRO A 165 -8.83 -2.42 7.79
CA PRO A 165 -7.92 -2.97 8.79
C PRO A 165 -6.60 -3.49 8.22
N ALA A 166 -6.62 -4.07 7.01
CA ALA A 166 -5.40 -4.54 6.34
C ALA A 166 -4.56 -3.37 5.79
N ILE A 167 -5.19 -2.31 5.31
CA ILE A 167 -4.52 -1.08 4.87
C ILE A 167 -3.77 -0.48 6.05
N GLU A 168 -4.46 -0.23 7.17
CA GLU A 168 -3.86 0.38 8.37
C GLU A 168 -2.73 -0.48 8.92
N TYR A 169 -2.87 -1.81 8.91
CA TYR A 169 -1.81 -2.73 9.30
C TYR A 169 -0.54 -2.55 8.44
N VAL A 170 -0.69 -2.57 7.11
CA VAL A 170 0.47 -2.43 6.21
C VAL A 170 1.04 -1.01 6.24
N LYS A 171 0.22 0.01 6.46
CA LYS A 171 0.70 1.40 6.65
C LYS A 171 1.67 1.50 7.82
N ILE A 172 1.35 0.88 8.96
CA ILE A 172 2.26 0.84 10.12
C ILE A 172 3.60 0.21 9.73
N ASP A 173 3.55 -0.91 9.00
CA ASP A 173 4.77 -1.59 8.52
C ASP A 173 5.56 -0.74 7.50
N ILE A 174 4.89 0.02 6.64
CA ILE A 174 5.55 0.95 5.70
C ILE A 174 6.19 2.13 6.43
N VAL A 175 5.53 2.68 7.46
CA VAL A 175 6.11 3.75 8.27
C VAL A 175 7.37 3.25 8.99
N HIS A 176 7.34 2.03 9.54
CA HIS A 176 8.53 1.40 10.13
C HIS A 176 9.66 1.21 9.10
N MET A 177 9.31 0.72 7.91
CA MET A 177 10.24 0.57 6.79
C MET A 177 10.90 1.89 6.42
N MET A 178 10.15 2.99 6.37
CA MET A 178 10.72 4.32 6.11
C MET A 178 11.56 4.85 7.27
N ASN A 179 11.16 4.59 8.51
CA ASN A 179 11.92 5.02 9.69
C ASN A 179 13.27 4.32 9.82
N THR A 180 13.37 3.09 9.31
CA THR A 180 14.58 2.26 9.32
C THR A 180 15.37 2.31 8.01
N LEU A 181 14.93 3.15 7.06
CA LEU A 181 15.59 3.27 5.76
C LEU A 181 16.96 3.93 5.90
N GLU A 182 17.97 3.22 5.42
CA GLU A 182 19.33 3.70 5.25
C GLU A 182 19.83 3.46 3.82
N TRP A 183 20.60 4.41 3.30
CA TRP A 183 21.24 4.28 2.00
C TRP A 183 22.57 3.55 2.19
N THR A 184 22.85 2.56 1.34
CA THR A 184 24.15 1.88 1.34
C THR A 184 24.99 2.51 0.25
N ASN A 185 26.07 3.21 0.62
CA ASN A 185 26.93 3.86 -0.36
C ASN A 185 27.40 2.85 -1.41
N SER A 186 27.18 3.17 -2.69
CA SER A 186 27.61 2.37 -3.84
C SER A 186 29.13 2.42 -4.10
N ASP A 187 29.91 2.96 -3.17
CA ASP A 187 31.35 3.23 -3.32
C ASP A 187 32.22 1.96 -3.31
N SER A 188 31.67 0.77 -3.10
CA SER A 188 32.44 -0.48 -3.03
C SER A 188 32.74 -1.14 -4.39
N GLU A 189 32.30 -0.61 -5.53
CA GLU A 189 32.57 -1.19 -6.86
C GLU A 189 33.48 -0.34 -7.78
N LYS A 190 34.14 0.69 -7.25
CA LYS A 190 35.09 1.54 -8.01
C LYS A 190 36.57 1.38 -7.63
N ASN A 191 37.00 0.21 -7.13
CA ASN A 191 38.42 -0.13 -6.98
C ASN A 191 38.76 -1.45 -7.66
#